data_AF-A0AAU4DW19-F1
#
_entry.id   AF-A0AAU4DW19-F1
#
_cell.length_a   1.000
_cell.length_b   1.000
_cell.length_c   1.000
_cell.angle_alpha   90.00
_cell.angle_beta   90.00
_cell.angle_gamma   90.00
#
_symmetry.space_group_name_H-M   'P 1'
#
loop_
_entity.id
_entity.type
_entity.pdbx_description
1 polymer ?
#
loop_
_entity_poly.entity_id
_entity_poly.type
_entity_poly.pdbx_seq_one_letter_code
_entity_poly.pdbx_strand_id
1 'polypeptide(L)'
;MPTYTVNFGNVQHVAEEMQLISRNISAMLADLDANARRHLAEWTSEAQSAYAAAKARWDAASADMATQAQKAQTSLTEIHASYAQAERTGSNMWGH
;
A
#
# COMPACT_ATOMS: atom_id res chain seq x y z
N MET A 1 11.94 -7.45 -31.59
CA MET A 1 12.30 -7.15 -30.18
C MET A 1 11.09 -7.50 -29.33
N PRO A 2 11.22 -8.28 -28.26
CA PRO A 2 10.08 -8.60 -27.41
C PRO A 2 9.72 -7.34 -26.61
N THR A 3 8.63 -6.68 -27.00
CA THR A 3 8.07 -5.56 -26.24
C THR A 3 7.58 -6.11 -24.91
N TYR A 4 8.31 -5.83 -23.84
CA TYR A 4 7.87 -6.15 -22.48
C TYR A 4 6.80 -5.12 -22.09
N THR A 5 5.61 -5.24 -22.65
CA THR A 5 4.44 -4.46 -22.24
C THR A 5 4.07 -4.87 -20.83
N VAL A 6 4.52 -4.10 -19.83
CA VAL A 6 3.99 -4.19 -18.47
C VAL A 6 2.47 -4.05 -18.57
N ASN A 7 1.74 -5.08 -18.13
CA ASN A 7 0.28 -5.12 -18.25
C ASN A 7 -0.34 -4.10 -17.28
N PHE A 8 -0.78 -2.96 -17.80
CA PHE A 8 -1.33 -1.83 -17.04
C PHE A 8 -2.58 -2.21 -16.23
N GLY A 9 -3.36 -3.18 -16.72
CA GLY A 9 -4.50 -3.73 -15.98
C GLY A 9 -4.06 -4.41 -14.68
N ASN A 10 -2.94 -5.13 -14.70
CA ASN A 10 -2.41 -5.79 -13.52
C ASN A 10 -1.86 -4.77 -12.50
N VAL A 11 -1.28 -3.66 -12.94
CA VAL A 11 -0.75 -2.63 -12.03
C VAL A 11 -1.88 -1.93 -11.29
N GLN A 12 -2.93 -1.51 -12.01
CA GLN A 12 -4.07 -0.87 -11.40
C GLN A 12 -4.82 -1.81 -10.46
N HIS A 13 -4.95 -3.09 -10.86
CA HIS A 13 -5.50 -4.13 -10.01
C HIS A 13 -4.70 -4.33 -8.72
N VAL A 14 -3.36 -4.43 -8.80
CA VAL A 14 -2.50 -4.57 -7.60
C VAL A 14 -2.62 -3.37 -6.67
N ALA A 15 -2.69 -2.15 -7.20
CA ALA A 15 -2.89 -0.95 -6.37
C ALA A 15 -4.25 -0.97 -5.66
N GLU A 16 -5.32 -1.38 -6.35
CA GLU A 16 -6.65 -1.56 -5.78
C GLU A 16 -6.68 -2.66 -4.71
N GLU A 17 -6.03 -3.80 -4.97
CA GLU A 17 -5.89 -4.89 -4.00
C GLU A 17 -5.12 -4.46 -2.75
N MET A 18 -4.01 -3.73 -2.92
CA MET A 18 -3.26 -3.18 -1.79
C MET A 18 -4.10 -2.21 -0.96
N GLN A 19 -4.91 -1.36 -1.59
CA GLN A 19 -5.85 -0.50 -0.87
C GLN A 19 -6.94 -1.31 -0.14
N LEU A 20 -7.44 -2.37 -0.76
CA LEU A 20 -8.46 -3.23 -0.15
C LEU A 20 -7.90 -3.99 1.06
N ILE A 21 -6.69 -4.55 0.94
CA ILE A 21 -5.97 -5.20 2.04
C ILE A 21 -5.71 -4.20 3.17
N SER A 22 -5.26 -2.98 2.86
CA SER A 22 -5.04 -1.92 3.86
C SER A 22 -6.33 -1.60 4.63
N ARG A 23 -7.46 -1.43 3.94
CA ARG A 23 -8.77 -1.21 4.58
C ARG A 23 -9.19 -2.38 5.47
N ASN A 24 -8.99 -3.61 5.00
CA ASN A 24 -9.31 -4.81 5.77
C ASN A 24 -8.46 -4.92 7.05
N ILE A 25 -7.17 -4.60 6.96
CA ILE A 25 -6.27 -4.55 8.12
C ILE A 25 -6.75 -3.48 9.11
N SER A 26 -7.07 -2.27 8.65
CA SER A 26 -7.60 -1.21 9.52
C SER A 26 -8.90 -1.62 10.21
N ALA A 27 -9.81 -2.30 9.50
CA ALA A 27 -11.06 -2.79 10.07
C ALA A 27 -10.82 -3.89 11.13
N MET A 28 -9.94 -4.85 10.85
CA MET A 28 -9.55 -5.89 11.80
C MET A 28 -8.93 -5.28 13.07
N LEU A 29 -8.05 -4.28 12.92
CA LEU A 29 -7.44 -3.56 14.04
C LEU A 29 -8.47 -2.77 14.86
N ALA A 30 -9.46 -2.16 14.20
CA ALA A 30 -10.54 -1.47 14.88
C ALA A 30 -11.44 -2.42 15.69
N ASP A 31 -11.72 -3.61 15.17
CA ASP A 31 -12.47 -4.64 15.92
C ASP A 31 -11.65 -5.18 17.11
N LEU A 32 -10.36 -5.41 16.91
CA LEU A 32 -9.44 -5.80 17.98
C LEU A 32 -9.36 -4.71 19.07
N ASP A 33 -9.31 -3.43 18.68
CA ASP A 33 -9.34 -2.28 19.58
C ASP A 33 -10.62 -2.24 20.42
N ALA A 34 -11.78 -2.42 19.77
CA ALA A 34 -13.07 -2.44 20.42
C ALA A 34 -13.21 -3.62 21.41
N ASN A 35 -12.73 -4.81 21.05
CA ASN A 35 -12.74 -5.98 21.93
C ASN A 35 -11.77 -5.81 23.11
N ALA A 36 -10.55 -5.32 22.87
CA ALA A 36 -9.59 -5.05 23.92
C ALA A 36 -10.11 -4.01 24.93
N ARG A 37 -10.77 -2.94 24.45
CA ARG A 37 -11.37 -1.90 25.29
C ARG A 37 -12.46 -2.42 26.23
N ARG A 38 -13.25 -3.43 25.82
CA ARG A 38 -14.29 -4.02 26.68
C ARG A 38 -13.70 -4.71 27.91
N HIS A 39 -12.53 -5.33 27.77
CA HIS A 39 -11.82 -6.01 28.86
C HIS A 39 -10.77 -5.13 29.54
N LEU A 40 -10.52 -3.93 29.03
CA LEU A 40 -9.46 -3.04 29.51
C LEU A 40 -9.67 -2.57 30.95
N ALA A 41 -10.93 -2.51 31.40
CA ALA A 41 -11.28 -2.22 32.79
C ALA A 41 -10.86 -3.36 33.76
N GLU A 42 -10.72 -4.58 33.24
CA GLU A 42 -10.27 -5.77 33.98
C GLU A 42 -8.74 -5.93 33.92
N TRP A 43 -8.07 -5.17 33.06
CA TRP A 43 -6.63 -5.26 32.82
C TRP A 43 -5.84 -4.38 33.80
N THR A 44 -4.70 -4.88 34.27
CA THR A 44 -3.76 -4.13 35.10
C THR A 44 -3.16 -2.95 34.32
N SER A 45 -2.62 -1.93 35.02
CA SER A 45 -2.05 -0.73 34.37
C SER A 45 -0.91 -1.04 33.38
N GLU A 46 -0.17 -2.12 33.62
CA GLU A 46 0.89 -2.59 32.71
C GLU A 46 0.32 -3.10 31.37
N ALA A 47 -0.76 -3.87 31.41
CA ALA A 47 -1.44 -4.37 30.22
C ALA A 47 -2.06 -3.22 29.40
N GLN A 48 -2.55 -2.17 30.06
CA GLN A 48 -3.03 -0.95 29.39
C GLN A 48 -1.90 -0.22 28.66
N SER A 49 -0.71 -0.14 29.26
CA SER A 49 0.48 0.47 28.64
C SER A 49 0.99 -0.35 27.44
N ALA A 50 1.08 -1.67 27.60
CA ALA A 50 1.47 -2.58 26.51
C ALA A 50 0.49 -2.51 25.33
N TYR A 51 -0.81 -2.45 25.62
CA TYR A 51 -1.84 -2.24 24.61
C TYR A 51 -1.69 -0.90 23.89
N ALA A 52 -1.49 0.20 24.61
CA ALA A 52 -1.30 1.52 23.99
C ALA A 52 -0.08 1.55 23.06
N ALA A 53 1.01 0.88 23.44
CA ALA A 53 2.20 0.76 22.61
C ALA A 53 1.96 -0.12 21.36
N ALA A 54 1.26 -1.25 21.51
CA ALA A 54 0.86 -2.10 20.39
C ALA A 54 -0.07 -1.34 19.43
N LYS A 55 -1.00 -0.55 19.99
CA LYS A 55 -1.92 0.30 19.24
C LYS A 55 -1.20 1.33 18.39
N ALA A 56 -0.29 2.07 18.98
CA ALA A 56 0.48 3.06 18.24
C ALA A 56 1.26 2.43 17.06
N ARG A 57 1.82 1.22 17.26
CA ARG A 57 2.57 0.51 16.21
C ARG A 57 1.68 0.06 15.06
N TRP A 58 0.53 -0.56 15.35
CA TRP A 58 -0.36 -1.02 14.30
C TRP A 58 -0.98 0.17 13.55
N ASP A 59 -1.23 1.30 14.22
CA ASP A 59 -1.90 2.47 13.63
C ASP A 59 -0.91 3.11 12.64
N ALA A 60 0.36 3.25 13.05
CA ALA A 60 1.44 3.69 12.18
C ALA A 60 1.66 2.76 10.97
N ALA A 61 1.67 1.45 11.18
CA ALA A 61 1.86 0.48 10.10
C ALA A 61 0.71 0.55 9.08
N SER A 62 -0.54 0.68 9.55
CA SER A 62 -1.71 0.81 8.67
C SER A 62 -1.67 2.07 7.81
N ALA A 63 -1.21 3.20 8.38
CA ALA A 63 -1.03 4.46 7.66
C ALA A 63 0.10 4.37 6.61
N ASP A 64 1.19 3.67 6.93
CA ASP A 64 2.29 3.46 5.98
C ASP A 64 1.86 2.58 4.80
N MET A 65 1.04 1.53 5.02
CA MET A 65 0.54 0.67 3.92
C MET A 65 -0.18 1.46 2.82
N ALA A 66 -1.03 2.42 3.20
CA ALA A 66 -1.70 3.29 2.23
C ALA A 66 -0.70 4.15 1.44
N THR A 67 0.31 4.67 2.14
CA THR A 67 1.38 5.49 1.55
C THR A 67 2.23 4.68 0.57
N GLN A 68 2.59 3.44 0.92
CA GLN A 68 3.39 2.56 0.07
C GLN A 68 2.63 2.12 -1.18
N ALA A 69 1.33 1.83 -1.07
CA ALA A 69 0.49 1.54 -2.23
C ALA A 69 0.45 2.72 -3.22
N GLN A 70 0.34 3.93 -2.70
CA GLN A 70 0.36 5.15 -3.51
C GLN A 70 1.72 5.40 -4.18
N LYS A 71 2.82 5.16 -3.45
CA LYS A 71 4.18 5.24 -4.00
C LYS A 71 4.40 4.21 -5.11
N ALA A 72 3.97 2.97 -4.92
CA ALA A 72 4.06 1.92 -5.93
C ALA A 72 3.30 2.32 -7.22
N GLN A 73 2.10 2.89 -7.10
CA GLN A 73 1.34 3.40 -8.23
C GLN A 73 2.09 4.51 -8.98
N THR A 74 2.66 5.48 -8.24
CA THR A 74 3.43 6.58 -8.84
C THR A 74 4.68 6.07 -9.56
N SER A 75 5.51 5.25 -8.90
CA SER A 75 6.73 4.73 -9.51
C SER A 75 6.46 3.88 -10.76
N LEU A 76 5.39 3.10 -10.78
CA LEU A 76 5.00 2.34 -11.96
C LEU A 76 4.52 3.25 -13.11
N THR A 77 3.84 4.35 -12.79
CA THR A 77 3.44 5.36 -13.78
C THR A 77 4.66 6.09 -14.38
N GLU A 78 5.65 6.43 -13.54
CA GLU A 78 6.90 7.07 -13.97
C GLU A 78 7.74 6.16 -14.88
N ILE A 79 7.90 4.88 -14.51
CA ILE A 79 8.58 3.89 -15.35
C ILE A 79 7.92 3.83 -16.73
N HIS A 80 6.59 3.77 -16.79
CA HIS A 80 5.85 3.76 -18.05
C HIS A 80 6.07 5.02 -18.90
N ALA A 81 6.02 6.22 -18.31
CA ALA A 81 6.27 7.47 -19.03
C ALA A 81 7.67 7.49 -19.66
N SER A 82 8.66 7.01 -18.91
CA SER A 82 10.05 6.87 -19.38
C SER A 82 10.17 5.85 -20.53
N TYR A 83 9.52 4.67 -20.41
CA TYR A 83 9.53 3.65 -21.46
C TYR A 83 8.82 4.11 -22.75
N ALA A 84 7.62 4.69 -22.65
CA ALA A 84 6.90 5.21 -23.82
C ALA A 84 7.66 6.35 -24.51
N GLN A 85 8.39 7.18 -23.74
CA GLN A 85 9.25 8.21 -24.29
C GLN A 85 10.50 7.62 -24.95
N ALA A 86 11.11 6.59 -24.37
CA ALA A 86 12.23 5.87 -24.96
C ALA A 86 11.84 5.18 -26.28
N GLU A 87 10.68 4.54 -26.37
CA GLU A 87 10.18 3.93 -27.61
C GLU A 87 9.88 4.97 -28.69
N ARG A 88 9.27 6.12 -28.37
CA ARG A 88 9.09 7.22 -29.34
C ARG A 88 10.40 7.80 -29.83
N THR A 89 11.38 7.93 -28.93
CA THR A 89 12.70 8.47 -29.28
C THR A 89 13.48 7.48 -30.14
N GLY A 90 13.40 6.19 -29.84
CA GLY A 90 13.96 5.13 -30.67
C GLY A 90 13.31 5.07 -32.04
N SER A 91 11.98 4.96 -32.12
CA SER A 91 11.27 4.92 -33.40
C SER A 91 11.52 6.15 -34.29
N ASN A 92 11.65 7.35 -33.72
CA ASN A 92 12.09 8.54 -34.49
C ASN A 92 13.55 8.48 -34.96
N MET A 93 14.44 7.80 -34.24
CA MET A 93 15.85 7.66 -34.64
C MET A 93 16.08 6.64 -35.75
N TRP A 94 15.23 5.63 -35.87
CA TRP A 94 15.36 4.56 -36.89
C TRP A 94 14.36 4.69 -38.05
N GLY A 95 13.55 5.76 -38.06
CA GLY A 95 12.54 6.06 -39.08
C GLY A 95 13.01 6.98 -40.22
N HIS A 96 14.31 7.30 -40.29
CA HIS A 96 14.96 8.04 -41.38
C HIS A 96 16.06 7.21 -42.03
#